data_AF-A0A0U2XKY3-F1
#
_entry.id   AF-A0A0U2XKY3-F1
#
_cell.length_a   1.000
_cell.length_b   1.000
_cell.length_c   1.000
_cell.angle_alpha   90.00
_cell.angle_beta   90.00
_cell.angle_gamma   90.00
#
_symmetry.space_group_name_H-M   'P 1'
#
loop_
_entity.id
_entity.type
_entity.pdbx_description
1 polymer ?
#
loop_
_entity_poly.entity_id
_entity_poly.type
_entity_poly.pdbx_seq_one_letter_code
_entity_poly.pdbx_strand_id
1 'polypeptide(L)'
;MALIYSTPSWVQAHTISIYHGNGSSFFPCYLSKNKAPVFLSNPCKKPNLGRSPLSICAILTKEESKIKKAHDFSFNFKDYMLEKADSVNKALEQAVSIREPLKIHESMRYSLLAGGKRVRPMLCIAACELFGGDESVAMPSACAVEMIHTMSLMHDDLPCMDNDDLRRGKPTNHKVYGEDVAVLAGDALLAFAFEHIATSTKGVTSERIVRVIGELAKCIGSEGLVAGQIVDVCSEGISDVGLQHLEFIHIHKTAALLEGSVAMGAILGGADDEEVSKLRKFARGIGLLFQVVDDILDVTKSSKELGKTAGKDLVADKVTYPKLIGIDKSREFAEKLNREAQDQLAGFDSEKAAPLIALANYIAYRDN
;
A
#
# COMPACT_ATOMS: atom_id res chain seq x y z
N MET A 1 5.80 0.32 -62.10
CA MET A 1 6.07 -0.93 -61.37
C MET A 1 5.62 -0.69 -59.94
N ALA A 2 4.45 -1.21 -59.57
CA ALA A 2 3.73 -0.87 -58.35
C ALA A 2 4.35 -1.55 -57.12
N LEU A 3 4.55 -0.80 -56.04
CA LEU A 3 4.89 -1.31 -54.72
C LEU A 3 3.61 -1.40 -53.90
N ILE A 4 3.25 -2.64 -53.56
CA ILE A 4 2.07 -3.03 -52.80
C ILE A 4 2.40 -2.99 -51.31
N TYR A 5 1.54 -2.35 -50.53
CA TYR A 5 1.50 -2.38 -49.06
C TYR A 5 1.12 -3.79 -48.56
N SER A 6 1.77 -4.26 -47.50
CA SER A 6 1.35 -5.45 -46.75
C SER A 6 1.41 -5.17 -45.25
N THR A 7 0.23 -5.00 -44.65
CA THR A 7 -0.04 -5.10 -43.21
C THR A 7 -0.17 -6.58 -42.80
N PRO A 8 0.30 -7.01 -41.61
CA PRO A 8 -0.16 -8.25 -41.02
C PRO A 8 -1.31 -7.98 -40.03
N SER A 9 -2.49 -8.52 -40.38
CA SER A 9 -3.65 -8.68 -39.51
C SER A 9 -3.43 -9.81 -38.51
N TRP A 10 -3.89 -9.58 -37.28
CA TRP A 10 -4.03 -10.55 -36.21
C TRP A 10 -4.85 -11.78 -36.62
N VAL A 11 -4.33 -12.98 -36.35
CA VAL A 11 -5.12 -14.23 -36.39
C VAL A 11 -5.00 -14.91 -35.02
N GLN A 12 -6.10 -14.87 -34.28
CA GLN A 12 -6.38 -15.75 -33.14
C GLN A 12 -6.56 -17.19 -33.66
N ALA A 13 -5.83 -18.14 -33.10
CA ALA A 13 -6.12 -19.56 -33.24
C ALA A 13 -6.60 -20.11 -31.89
N HIS A 14 -7.91 -20.41 -31.81
CA HIS A 14 -8.48 -21.27 -30.78
C HIS A 14 -8.20 -22.73 -31.16
N THR A 15 -7.46 -23.46 -30.32
CA THR A 15 -7.32 -24.92 -30.46
C THR A 15 -8.35 -25.59 -29.55
N ILE A 16 -9.41 -26.12 -30.16
CA ILE A 16 -10.35 -27.06 -29.52
C ILE A 16 -9.79 -28.46 -29.69
N SER A 17 -9.52 -29.14 -28.57
CA SER A 17 -9.13 -30.56 -28.56
C SER A 17 -10.39 -31.43 -28.57
N ILE A 18 -10.56 -32.19 -29.65
CA ILE A 18 -11.65 -33.16 -29.84
C ILE A 18 -11.17 -34.51 -29.33
N TYR A 19 -11.80 -35.03 -28.28
CA TYR A 19 -11.71 -36.44 -27.90
C TYR A 19 -12.91 -37.20 -28.47
N HIS A 20 -12.63 -38.20 -29.30
CA HIS A 20 -13.61 -39.19 -29.77
C HIS A 20 -13.86 -40.26 -28.69
N GLY A 21 -15.14 -40.51 -28.41
CA GLY A 21 -15.59 -41.68 -27.65
C GLY A 21 -17.01 -42.07 -28.07
N ASN A 22 -17.13 -43.18 -28.79
CA ASN A 22 -18.39 -43.79 -29.22
C ASN A 22 -19.21 -44.32 -28.03
N GLY A 23 -20.53 -44.16 -28.07
CA GLY A 23 -21.45 -44.81 -27.12
C GLY A 23 -22.91 -44.41 -27.34
N SER A 24 -23.60 -45.11 -28.23
CA SER A 24 -25.03 -45.03 -28.50
C SER A 24 -25.90 -45.47 -27.31
N SER A 25 -26.98 -44.74 -26.99
CA SER A 25 -28.37 -45.26 -26.94
C SER A 25 -29.37 -44.31 -26.22
N PHE A 26 -30.46 -44.03 -26.94
CA PHE A 26 -31.86 -43.88 -26.50
C PHE A 26 -32.27 -42.88 -25.40
N PHE A 27 -32.97 -41.83 -25.85
CA PHE A 27 -33.93 -41.02 -25.08
C PHE A 27 -35.17 -41.85 -24.66
N PRO A 28 -35.82 -41.46 -23.55
CA PRO A 28 -37.19 -40.99 -23.69
C PRO A 28 -37.48 -39.67 -22.96
N CYS A 29 -38.28 -38.86 -23.63
CA CYS A 29 -38.89 -37.63 -23.20
C CYS A 29 -39.91 -37.87 -22.07
N TYR A 30 -39.83 -37.10 -20.97
CA TYR A 30 -40.94 -36.91 -20.04
C TYR A 30 -41.17 -35.42 -19.77
N LEU A 31 -42.30 -34.94 -20.27
CA LEU A 31 -42.94 -33.67 -19.94
C LEU A 31 -43.44 -33.69 -18.50
N SER A 32 -43.13 -32.66 -17.70
CA SER A 32 -43.94 -32.31 -16.52
C SER A 32 -43.83 -30.83 -16.15
N LYS A 33 -44.85 -30.10 -16.60
CA LYS A 33 -45.60 -28.98 -15.98
C LYS A 33 -44.92 -28.10 -14.91
N ASN A 34 -44.74 -26.83 -15.29
CA ASN A 34 -45.09 -25.59 -14.59
C ASN A 34 -45.41 -25.67 -13.08
N LYS A 35 -44.55 -25.05 -12.25
CA LYS A 35 -44.96 -24.21 -11.12
C LYS A 35 -43.98 -23.05 -10.95
N ALA A 36 -44.48 -21.82 -11.09
CA ALA A 36 -43.76 -20.59 -10.75
C ALA A 36 -43.56 -20.47 -9.23
N PRO A 37 -42.43 -19.92 -8.73
CA PRO A 37 -42.33 -19.55 -7.34
C PRO A 37 -42.98 -18.18 -7.10
N VAL A 38 -43.85 -18.17 -6.08
CA VAL A 38 -44.52 -17.01 -5.51
C VAL A 38 -43.47 -16.12 -4.83
N PHE A 39 -43.35 -14.86 -5.28
CA PHE A 39 -42.61 -13.82 -4.57
C PHE A 39 -43.40 -13.37 -3.32
N LEU A 40 -42.93 -13.78 -2.14
CA LEU A 40 -43.34 -13.17 -0.88
C LEU A 40 -42.44 -11.95 -0.62
N SER A 41 -42.98 -10.77 -0.87
CA SER A 41 -42.40 -9.49 -0.47
C SER A 41 -42.53 -9.31 1.06
N ASN A 42 -41.42 -9.40 1.78
CA ASN A 42 -41.31 -8.88 3.14
C ASN A 42 -40.45 -7.61 3.15
N PRO A 43 -40.91 -6.51 3.77
CA PRO A 43 -40.14 -5.27 3.84
C PRO A 43 -39.04 -5.42 4.89
N CYS A 44 -37.79 -5.63 4.44
CA CYS A 44 -36.65 -5.68 5.33
C CYS A 44 -36.29 -4.26 5.79
N LYS A 45 -36.44 -4.01 7.10
CA LYS A 45 -36.04 -2.77 7.79
C LYS A 45 -34.55 -2.50 7.54
N LYS A 46 -34.23 -1.32 7.02
CA LYS A 46 -32.85 -0.82 6.96
C LYS A 46 -32.30 -0.70 8.39
N PRO A 47 -31.17 -1.33 8.74
CA PRO A 47 -30.48 -0.99 9.96
C PRO A 47 -29.76 0.36 9.76
N ASN A 48 -30.18 1.34 10.55
CA ASN A 48 -29.47 2.61 10.73
C ASN A 48 -28.11 2.30 11.39
N LEU A 49 -27.06 2.13 10.58
CA LEU A 49 -25.68 2.06 11.07
C LEU A 49 -25.09 3.47 11.01
N GLY A 50 -25.36 4.25 12.06
CA GLY A 50 -24.46 5.32 12.43
C GLY A 50 -23.12 4.70 12.82
N ARG A 51 -22.10 4.87 11.99
CA ARG A 51 -20.71 4.52 12.32
C ARG A 51 -19.83 5.69 11.94
N SER A 52 -19.29 6.36 12.95
CA SER A 52 -18.14 7.22 12.77
C SER A 52 -16.96 6.35 12.29
N PRO A 53 -16.22 6.76 11.25
CA PRO A 53 -14.92 6.17 11.00
C PRO A 53 -14.04 6.48 12.21
N LEU A 54 -13.20 5.53 12.65
CA LEU A 54 -12.14 5.80 13.62
C LEU A 54 -11.30 6.96 13.06
N SER A 55 -11.47 8.14 13.64
CA SER A 55 -10.78 9.35 13.21
C SER A 55 -9.28 9.18 13.43
N ILE A 56 -8.45 9.68 12.50
CA ILE A 56 -7.00 9.79 12.65
C ILE A 56 -6.63 10.43 14.00
N CYS A 57 -7.48 11.34 14.49
CA CYS A 57 -7.34 11.94 15.82
C CYS A 57 -7.35 10.90 16.96
N ALA A 58 -8.16 9.84 16.87
CA ALA A 58 -8.17 8.75 17.84
C ALA A 58 -6.91 7.85 17.78
N ILE A 59 -6.26 7.78 16.61
CA ILE A 59 -4.99 7.06 16.43
C ILE A 59 -3.85 7.88 17.07
N LEU A 60 -3.75 9.16 16.72
CA LEU A 60 -2.66 10.05 17.16
C LEU A 60 -2.74 10.43 18.66
N THR A 61 -3.93 10.60 19.22
CA THR A 61 -4.10 11.01 20.64
C THR A 61 -3.61 9.97 21.66
N LYS A 62 -3.61 8.68 21.31
CA LYS A 62 -3.06 7.63 22.18
C LYS A 62 -1.53 7.65 22.23
N GLU A 63 -0.90 7.91 21.09
CA GLU A 63 0.56 7.86 20.91
C GLU A 63 1.27 9.07 21.54
N GLU A 64 0.62 10.24 21.58
CA GLU A 64 1.24 11.50 22.05
C GLU A 64 1.38 11.68 23.56
N SER A 65 0.54 11.03 24.38
CA SER A 65 0.56 11.25 25.84
C SER A 65 1.90 10.91 26.51
N LYS A 66 2.84 10.32 25.75
CA LYS A 66 4.14 9.82 26.23
C LYS A 66 5.38 10.38 25.48
N ILE A 67 5.23 11.14 24.39
CA ILE A 67 6.37 11.63 23.54
C ILE A 67 6.94 12.98 24.00
N LYS A 68 6.56 13.50 25.17
CA LYS A 68 7.09 14.80 25.66
C LYS A 68 8.48 14.69 26.29
N LYS A 69 9.53 14.88 25.48
CA LYS A 69 10.88 15.46 25.77
C LYS A 69 11.60 15.54 24.40
N ALA A 70 12.26 16.61 23.93
CA ALA A 70 12.62 17.95 24.40
C ALA A 70 13.09 18.78 23.17
N HIS A 71 13.07 20.11 23.32
CA HIS A 71 13.64 21.20 22.49
C HIS A 71 12.86 21.83 21.31
N ASP A 72 12.39 23.06 21.62
CA ASP A 72 12.35 24.34 20.88
C ASP A 72 12.04 24.40 19.38
N PHE A 73 11.11 25.31 19.03
CA PHE A 73 10.40 25.39 17.74
C PHE A 73 9.71 24.08 17.35
N SER A 74 8.80 23.65 18.22
CA SER A 74 8.02 22.41 18.06
C SER A 74 7.19 22.44 16.78
N PHE A 75 7.75 21.96 15.67
CA PHE A 75 6.97 21.50 14.52
C PHE A 75 5.84 20.62 15.06
N ASN A 76 4.59 21.09 14.92
CA ASN A 76 3.44 20.38 15.46
C ASN A 76 3.10 19.21 14.55
N PHE A 77 3.80 18.09 14.79
CA PHE A 77 3.71 16.90 13.96
C PHE A 77 2.29 16.34 13.88
N LYS A 78 1.52 16.43 14.96
CA LYS A 78 0.14 15.94 14.95
C LYS A 78 -0.78 16.77 14.09
N ASP A 79 -0.72 18.09 14.22
CA ASP A 79 -1.53 18.97 13.38
C ASP A 79 -1.15 18.79 11.91
N TYR A 80 0.15 18.66 11.62
CA TYR A 80 0.63 18.30 10.29
C TYR A 80 0.05 16.96 9.79
N MET A 81 0.14 15.89 10.58
CA MET A 81 -0.40 14.58 10.21
C MET A 81 -1.91 14.61 9.96
N LEU A 82 -2.65 15.34 10.81
CA LEU A 82 -4.10 15.50 10.66
C LEU A 82 -4.45 16.27 9.39
N GLU A 83 -3.81 17.40 9.16
CA GLU A 83 -4.03 18.25 7.99
C GLU A 83 -3.72 17.48 6.70
N LYS A 84 -2.52 16.89 6.59
CA LYS A 84 -2.10 16.17 5.38
C LYS A 84 -2.95 14.93 5.15
N ALA A 85 -3.30 14.19 6.19
CA ALA A 85 -4.18 13.03 6.04
C ALA A 85 -5.58 13.44 5.55
N ASP A 86 -6.14 14.55 6.04
CA ASP A 86 -7.43 15.07 5.59
C ASP A 86 -7.37 15.55 4.13
N SER A 87 -6.32 16.26 3.73
CA SER A 87 -6.09 16.68 2.34
C SER A 87 -6.00 15.46 1.41
N VAL A 88 -5.21 14.45 1.78
CA VAL A 88 -5.06 13.20 1.02
C VAL A 88 -6.38 12.44 0.94
N ASN A 89 -7.13 12.32 2.03
CA ASN A 89 -8.42 11.63 2.02
C ASN A 89 -9.43 12.32 1.08
N LYS A 90 -9.48 13.66 1.08
CA LYS A 90 -10.32 14.42 0.14
C LYS A 90 -9.88 14.19 -1.31
N ALA A 91 -8.58 14.22 -1.58
CA ALA A 91 -8.05 14.00 -2.92
C ALA A 91 -8.34 12.57 -3.43
N LEU A 92 -8.15 11.54 -2.59
CA LEU A 92 -8.50 10.15 -2.92
C LEU A 92 -9.99 9.97 -3.20
N GLU A 93 -10.85 10.59 -2.38
CA GLU A 93 -12.30 10.54 -2.57
C GLU A 93 -12.73 11.17 -3.89
N GLN A 94 -12.11 12.28 -4.28
CA GLN A 94 -12.35 12.95 -5.57
C GLN A 94 -11.79 12.16 -6.75
N ALA A 95 -10.59 11.59 -6.61
CA ALA A 95 -9.92 10.85 -7.67
C ALA A 95 -10.69 9.58 -8.08
N VAL A 96 -11.20 8.83 -7.09
CA VAL A 96 -11.91 7.56 -7.34
C VAL A 96 -13.41 7.73 -7.13
N SER A 97 -14.09 8.42 -8.03
CA SER A 97 -15.55 8.59 -7.97
C SER A 97 -16.33 7.31 -8.33
N ILE A 98 -17.56 7.16 -7.82
CA ILE A 98 -18.46 6.06 -8.19
C ILE A 98 -18.99 6.30 -9.60
N ARG A 99 -18.76 5.34 -10.49
CA ARG A 99 -19.26 5.30 -11.87
C ARG A 99 -19.42 3.86 -12.34
N GLU A 100 -20.00 3.65 -13.52
CA GLU A 100 -20.10 2.31 -14.10
C GLU A 100 -18.72 1.78 -14.56
N PRO A 101 -18.40 0.49 -14.33
CA PRO A 101 -19.20 -0.52 -13.62
C PRO A 101 -19.18 -0.33 -12.09
N LEU A 102 -20.36 -0.15 -11.48
CA LEU A 102 -20.47 0.27 -10.06
C LEU A 102 -19.70 -0.63 -9.09
N LYS A 103 -19.80 -1.96 -9.25
CA LYS A 103 -19.23 -2.94 -8.29
C LYS A 103 -17.72 -2.81 -8.13
N ILE A 104 -16.99 -2.52 -9.21
CA ILE A 104 -15.53 -2.32 -9.16
C ILE A 104 -15.20 -1.01 -8.43
N HIS A 105 -15.88 0.08 -8.79
CA HIS A 105 -15.65 1.39 -8.16
C HIS A 105 -16.01 1.41 -6.67
N GLU A 106 -17.08 0.71 -6.28
CA GLU A 106 -17.43 0.51 -4.87
C GLU A 106 -16.35 -0.29 -4.14
N SER A 107 -15.85 -1.38 -4.73
CA SER A 107 -14.79 -2.21 -4.16
C SER A 107 -13.46 -1.44 -3.98
N MET A 108 -13.03 -0.69 -5.00
CA MET A 108 -11.83 0.16 -4.94
C MET A 108 -11.94 1.18 -3.78
N ARG A 109 -13.06 1.91 -3.73
CA ARG A 109 -13.30 2.92 -2.68
C ARG A 109 -13.41 2.30 -1.30
N TYR A 110 -14.02 1.13 -1.16
CA TYR A 110 -14.18 0.44 0.11
C TYR A 110 -12.83 0.26 0.81
N SER A 111 -11.83 -0.27 0.11
CA SER A 111 -10.49 -0.48 0.66
C SER A 111 -9.70 0.83 0.80
N LEU A 112 -9.73 1.68 -0.24
CA LEU A 112 -8.91 2.90 -0.32
C LEU A 112 -9.32 3.94 0.73
N LEU A 113 -10.62 4.08 0.96
CA LEU A 113 -11.23 5.05 1.88
C LEU A 113 -11.56 4.42 3.25
N ALA A 114 -11.12 3.19 3.53
CA ALA A 114 -11.29 2.55 4.83
C ALA A 114 -10.55 3.27 5.99
N GLY A 115 -9.75 4.29 5.68
CA GLY A 115 -8.86 4.99 6.61
C GLY A 115 -7.43 4.44 6.55
N GLY A 116 -6.53 5.00 7.35
CA GLY A 116 -5.12 4.61 7.39
C GLY A 116 -4.26 5.75 7.92
N LYS A 117 -3.01 5.45 8.30
CA LYS A 117 -2.07 6.46 8.81
C LYS A 117 -1.59 7.42 7.69
N ARG A 118 -1.76 7.06 6.42
CA ARG A 118 -1.36 7.83 5.21
C ARG A 118 0.11 8.28 5.19
N VAL A 119 1.00 7.47 5.77
CA VAL A 119 2.44 7.76 5.86
C VAL A 119 3.09 7.95 4.48
N ARG A 120 2.78 7.08 3.51
CA ARG A 120 3.33 7.14 2.14
C ARG A 120 2.95 8.44 1.41
N PRO A 121 1.66 8.83 1.36
CA PRO A 121 1.25 10.15 0.86
C PRO A 121 2.00 11.31 1.52
N MET A 122 2.12 11.30 2.85
CA MET A 122 2.78 12.38 3.58
C MET A 122 4.28 12.46 3.28
N LEU A 123 4.95 11.31 3.13
CA LEU A 123 6.35 11.27 2.68
C LEU A 123 6.51 11.87 1.27
N CYS A 124 5.60 11.57 0.35
CA CYS A 124 5.61 12.15 -0.99
C CYS A 124 5.41 13.67 -0.97
N ILE A 125 4.47 14.17 -0.17
CA ILE A 125 4.19 15.60 -0.04
C ILE A 125 5.38 16.32 0.61
N ALA A 126 5.85 15.83 1.76
CA ALA A 126 6.97 16.41 2.50
C ALA A 126 8.26 16.47 1.65
N ALA A 127 8.54 15.43 0.86
CA ALA A 127 9.69 15.42 -0.03
C ALA A 127 9.57 16.46 -1.16
N CYS A 128 8.36 16.73 -1.66
CA CYS A 128 8.14 17.78 -2.65
C CYS A 128 8.33 19.18 -2.07
N GLU A 129 7.73 19.41 -0.88
CA GLU A 129 7.84 20.67 -0.14
C GLU A 129 9.29 20.99 0.24
N LEU A 130 10.10 19.97 0.54
CA LEU A 130 11.53 20.12 0.85
C LEU A 130 12.29 20.88 -0.24
N PHE A 131 12.01 20.58 -1.51
CA PHE A 131 12.66 21.21 -2.67
C PHE A 131 11.90 22.42 -3.22
N GLY A 132 10.87 22.88 -2.48
CA GLY A 132 10.10 24.08 -2.83
C GLY A 132 8.95 23.84 -3.81
N GLY A 133 8.58 22.59 -4.05
CA GLY A 133 7.35 22.27 -4.78
C GLY A 133 6.10 22.42 -3.89
N ASP A 134 4.98 22.78 -4.51
CA ASP A 134 3.70 22.89 -3.82
C ASP A 134 3.07 21.50 -3.58
N GLU A 135 2.35 21.33 -2.47
CA GLU A 135 1.57 20.11 -2.17
C GLU A 135 0.67 19.70 -3.34
N SER A 136 0.07 20.68 -4.02
CA SER A 136 -0.84 20.43 -5.16
C SER A 136 -0.16 19.71 -6.33
N VAL A 137 1.14 19.90 -6.52
CA VAL A 137 1.94 19.21 -7.55
C VAL A 137 2.19 17.76 -7.15
N ALA A 138 2.45 17.51 -5.87
CA ALA A 138 2.70 16.16 -5.34
C ALA A 138 1.43 15.33 -5.13
N MET A 139 0.26 15.96 -4.95
CA MET A 139 -0.97 15.30 -4.53
C MET A 139 -1.39 14.14 -5.45
N PRO A 140 -1.31 14.21 -6.79
CA PRO A 140 -1.61 13.06 -7.66
C PRO A 140 -0.69 11.86 -7.40
N SER A 141 0.61 12.09 -7.19
CA SER A 141 1.57 11.04 -6.85
C SER A 141 1.34 10.50 -5.43
N ALA A 142 1.00 11.37 -4.48
CA ALA A 142 0.62 10.98 -3.12
C ALA A 142 -0.63 10.09 -3.12
N CYS A 143 -1.61 10.40 -3.96
CA CYS A 143 -2.80 9.56 -4.15
C CYS A 143 -2.42 8.22 -4.80
N ALA A 144 -1.60 8.25 -5.85
CA ALA A 144 -1.17 7.05 -6.57
C ALA A 144 -0.42 6.06 -5.67
N VAL A 145 0.50 6.52 -4.80
CA VAL A 145 1.17 5.60 -3.85
C VAL A 145 0.22 4.96 -2.86
N GLU A 146 -0.84 5.66 -2.44
CA GLU A 146 -1.85 5.07 -1.55
C GLU A 146 -2.79 4.11 -2.30
N MET A 147 -3.07 4.35 -3.58
CA MET A 147 -3.77 3.41 -4.44
C MET A 147 -2.97 2.11 -4.61
N ILE A 148 -1.66 2.23 -4.89
CA ILE A 148 -0.73 1.09 -4.96
C ILE A 148 -0.65 0.35 -3.62
N HIS A 149 -0.46 1.09 -2.52
CA HIS A 149 -0.41 0.46 -1.20
C HIS A 149 -1.73 -0.26 -0.87
N THR A 150 -2.87 0.33 -1.22
CA THR A 150 -4.17 -0.28 -0.97
C THR A 150 -4.37 -1.52 -1.83
N MET A 151 -4.01 -1.49 -3.12
CA MET A 151 -4.17 -2.68 -3.98
C MET A 151 -3.25 -3.82 -3.54
N SER A 152 -2.04 -3.51 -3.07
CA SER A 152 -1.15 -4.55 -2.57
C SER A 152 -1.77 -5.25 -1.36
N LEU A 153 -2.39 -4.50 -0.44
CA LEU A 153 -3.11 -5.09 0.71
C LEU A 153 -4.33 -5.91 0.27
N MET A 154 -5.08 -5.46 -0.73
CA MET A 154 -6.24 -6.19 -1.24
C MET A 154 -5.85 -7.55 -1.82
N HIS A 155 -4.71 -7.62 -2.51
CA HIS A 155 -4.19 -8.86 -3.07
C HIS A 155 -3.53 -9.74 -1.99
N ASP A 156 -2.78 -9.16 -1.06
CA ASP A 156 -2.19 -9.82 0.12
C ASP A 156 -3.28 -10.50 0.98
N ASP A 157 -4.46 -9.89 1.08
CA ASP A 157 -5.61 -10.43 1.82
C ASP A 157 -6.32 -11.62 1.14
N LEU A 158 -6.00 -11.98 -0.11
CA LEU A 158 -6.73 -13.04 -0.84
C LEU A 158 -6.52 -14.43 -0.23
N PRO A 159 -7.45 -15.38 -0.44
CA PRO A 159 -7.31 -16.75 0.06
C PRO A 159 -6.07 -17.51 -0.41
N CYS A 160 -5.50 -17.15 -1.56
CA CYS A 160 -4.27 -17.72 -2.10
C CYS A 160 -2.98 -17.04 -1.59
N MET A 161 -3.11 -16.01 -0.76
CA MET A 161 -2.04 -15.25 -0.11
C MET A 161 -2.22 -15.42 1.42
N ASP A 162 -2.38 -14.34 2.19
CA ASP A 162 -2.48 -14.42 3.65
C ASP A 162 -3.86 -14.92 4.14
N ASN A 163 -4.88 -14.93 3.26
CA ASN A 163 -6.25 -15.35 3.56
C ASN A 163 -6.84 -14.65 4.80
N ASP A 164 -6.54 -13.35 4.96
CA ASP A 164 -6.98 -12.57 6.11
C ASP A 164 -8.48 -12.19 5.99
N ASP A 165 -9.22 -12.29 7.10
CA ASP A 165 -10.65 -11.97 7.15
C ASP A 165 -10.92 -10.49 7.48
N LEU A 166 -9.96 -9.78 8.08
CA LEU A 166 -10.10 -8.41 8.58
C LEU A 166 -8.92 -7.51 8.21
N ARG A 167 -9.21 -6.30 7.75
CA ARG A 167 -8.23 -5.23 7.46
C ARG A 167 -8.78 -3.88 7.91
N ARG A 168 -7.96 -3.08 8.60
CA ARG A 168 -8.33 -1.74 9.13
C ARG A 168 -9.65 -1.75 9.93
N GLY A 169 -9.89 -2.81 10.70
CA GLY A 169 -11.10 -2.98 11.54
C GLY A 169 -12.38 -3.31 10.77
N LYS A 170 -12.28 -3.68 9.49
CA LYS A 170 -13.42 -4.07 8.63
C LYS A 170 -13.13 -5.42 7.94
N PRO A 171 -14.15 -6.14 7.45
CA PRO A 171 -13.94 -7.31 6.60
C PRO A 171 -13.05 -6.98 5.41
N THR A 172 -12.15 -7.89 5.04
CA THR A 172 -11.31 -7.75 3.85
C THR A 172 -12.15 -7.66 2.58
N ASN A 173 -11.58 -7.10 1.52
CA ASN A 173 -12.32 -6.79 0.30
C ASN A 173 -12.98 -8.05 -0.29
N HIS A 174 -12.24 -9.16 -0.35
CA HIS A 174 -12.74 -10.42 -0.91
C HIS A 174 -13.90 -11.01 -0.11
N LYS A 175 -13.98 -10.76 1.21
CA LYS A 175 -15.11 -11.18 2.04
C LYS A 175 -16.39 -10.39 1.75
N VAL A 176 -16.25 -9.14 1.31
CA VAL A 176 -17.41 -8.27 1.01
C VAL A 176 -17.86 -8.44 -0.43
N TYR A 177 -16.93 -8.52 -1.38
CA TYR A 177 -17.23 -8.42 -2.81
C TYR A 177 -17.00 -9.70 -3.63
N GLY A 178 -16.30 -10.68 -3.06
CA GLY A 178 -15.81 -11.88 -3.74
C GLY A 178 -14.35 -11.75 -4.19
N GLU A 179 -13.67 -12.87 -4.41
CA GLU A 179 -12.27 -12.94 -4.86
C GLU A 179 -12.07 -12.31 -6.24
N ASP A 180 -12.98 -12.60 -7.17
CA ASP A 180 -12.98 -12.08 -8.53
C ASP A 180 -12.98 -10.54 -8.56
N VAL A 181 -13.84 -9.91 -7.77
CA VAL A 181 -13.92 -8.46 -7.67
C VAL A 181 -12.74 -7.87 -6.90
N ALA A 182 -12.23 -8.56 -5.88
CA ALA A 182 -11.06 -8.09 -5.14
C ALA A 182 -9.79 -8.04 -6.01
N VAL A 183 -9.57 -9.07 -6.84
CA VAL A 183 -8.48 -9.09 -7.82
C VAL A 183 -8.61 -7.92 -8.79
N LEU A 184 -9.76 -7.82 -9.47
CA LEU A 184 -9.99 -6.80 -10.50
C LEU A 184 -10.00 -5.36 -9.95
N ALA A 185 -10.47 -5.14 -8.73
CA ALA A 185 -10.42 -3.83 -8.10
C ALA A 185 -8.98 -3.44 -7.70
N GLY A 186 -8.15 -4.42 -7.31
CA GLY A 186 -6.73 -4.20 -7.11
C GLY A 186 -6.01 -3.83 -8.41
N ASP A 187 -6.28 -4.56 -9.49
CA ASP A 187 -5.73 -4.29 -10.82
C ASP A 187 -6.16 -2.91 -11.34
N ALA A 188 -7.41 -2.53 -11.11
CA ALA A 188 -7.93 -1.22 -11.48
C ALA A 188 -7.27 -0.08 -10.69
N LEU A 189 -7.01 -0.26 -9.39
CA LEU A 189 -6.25 0.73 -8.60
C LEU A 189 -4.80 0.86 -9.08
N LEU A 190 -4.16 -0.25 -9.44
CA LEU A 190 -2.82 -0.26 -10.03
C LEU A 190 -2.77 0.53 -11.33
N ALA A 191 -3.65 0.21 -12.28
CA ALA A 191 -3.71 0.93 -13.57
C ALA A 191 -4.05 2.42 -13.36
N PHE A 192 -5.02 2.71 -12.50
CA PHE A 192 -5.45 4.08 -12.25
C PHE A 192 -4.40 4.93 -11.53
N ALA A 193 -3.53 4.34 -10.70
CA ALA A 193 -2.42 5.07 -10.07
C ALA A 193 -1.52 5.74 -11.12
N PHE A 194 -1.18 5.01 -12.21
CA PHE A 194 -0.39 5.55 -13.31
C PHE A 194 -1.14 6.59 -14.14
N GLU A 195 -2.39 6.29 -14.50
CA GLU A 195 -3.26 7.23 -15.21
C GLU A 195 -3.37 8.54 -14.43
N HIS A 196 -3.64 8.45 -13.13
CA HIS A 196 -3.88 9.60 -12.28
C HIS A 196 -2.66 10.52 -12.19
N ILE A 197 -1.45 9.97 -12.07
CA ILE A 197 -0.20 10.77 -12.14
C ILE A 197 -0.11 11.46 -13.51
N ALA A 198 -0.28 10.72 -14.60
CA ALA A 198 -0.08 11.23 -15.95
C ALA A 198 -1.05 12.35 -16.32
N THR A 199 -2.32 12.22 -15.92
CA THR A 199 -3.39 13.14 -16.36
C THR A 199 -3.63 14.29 -15.38
N SER A 200 -3.38 14.06 -14.08
CA SER A 200 -3.78 14.99 -13.01
C SER A 200 -2.62 15.85 -12.49
N THR A 201 -1.37 15.44 -12.70
CA THR A 201 -0.20 16.27 -12.35
C THR A 201 -0.13 17.51 -13.24
N LYS A 202 0.00 18.68 -12.62
CA LYS A 202 0.11 20.00 -13.28
C LYS A 202 1.27 20.80 -12.66
N GLY A 203 1.68 21.88 -13.32
CA GLY A 203 2.71 22.78 -12.79
C GLY A 203 4.16 22.31 -12.97
N VAL A 204 4.38 21.17 -13.64
CA VAL A 204 5.71 20.61 -13.94
C VAL A 204 5.81 20.13 -15.38
N THR A 205 7.04 19.90 -15.87
CA THR A 205 7.28 19.42 -17.23
C THR A 205 6.82 17.97 -17.41
N SER A 206 6.44 17.62 -18.64
CA SER A 206 6.08 16.23 -19.00
C SER A 206 7.24 15.26 -18.75
N GLU A 207 8.49 15.69 -18.93
CA GLU A 207 9.68 14.90 -18.63
C GLU A 207 9.74 14.48 -17.15
N ARG A 208 9.48 15.41 -16.22
CA ARG A 208 9.41 15.08 -14.78
C ARG A 208 8.27 14.12 -14.49
N ILE A 209 7.10 14.30 -15.12
CA ILE A 209 5.95 13.38 -14.95
C ILE A 209 6.29 11.97 -15.45
N VAL A 210 6.91 11.84 -16.62
CA VAL A 210 7.33 10.55 -17.17
C VAL A 210 8.39 9.89 -16.28
N ARG A 211 9.35 10.67 -15.76
CA ARG A 211 10.33 10.18 -14.79
C ARG A 211 9.65 9.62 -13.53
N VAL A 212 8.71 10.37 -12.94
CA VAL A 212 7.91 9.93 -11.77
C VAL A 212 7.14 8.63 -12.04
N ILE A 213 6.53 8.50 -13.21
CA ILE A 213 5.84 7.26 -13.63
C ILE A 213 6.82 6.08 -13.71
N GLY A 214 8.00 6.29 -14.31
CA GLY A 214 9.06 5.29 -14.37
C GLY A 214 9.54 4.87 -12.99
N GLU A 215 9.65 5.82 -12.07
CA GLU A 215 10.04 5.56 -10.68
C GLU A 215 9.00 4.73 -9.94
N LEU A 216 7.71 5.06 -10.08
CA LEU A 216 6.64 4.24 -9.51
C LEU A 216 6.70 2.81 -10.06
N ALA A 217 6.83 2.65 -11.38
CA ALA A 217 6.88 1.34 -12.02
C ALA A 217 8.04 0.48 -11.52
N LYS A 218 9.23 1.07 -11.37
CA LYS A 218 10.40 0.37 -10.82
C LYS A 218 10.17 -0.06 -9.37
N CYS A 219 9.63 0.83 -8.53
CA CYS A 219 9.40 0.56 -7.11
C CYS A 219 8.36 -0.53 -6.86
N ILE A 220 7.39 -0.72 -7.75
CA ILE A 220 6.31 -1.69 -7.53
C ILE A 220 6.53 -3.03 -8.25
N GLY A 221 7.39 -3.05 -9.26
CA GLY A 221 7.60 -4.21 -10.12
C GLY A 221 8.49 -5.31 -9.52
N SER A 222 9.08 -6.10 -10.41
CA SER A 222 9.89 -7.29 -10.08
C SER A 222 11.23 -7.00 -9.38
N GLU A 223 11.61 -5.73 -9.26
CA GLU A 223 12.79 -5.28 -8.49
C GLU A 223 12.40 -4.54 -7.21
N GLY A 224 11.10 -4.50 -6.87
CA GLY A 224 10.56 -3.73 -5.76
C GLY A 224 9.49 -4.51 -5.01
N LEU A 225 8.32 -3.89 -4.80
CA LEU A 225 7.22 -4.44 -3.98
C LEU A 225 6.91 -5.91 -4.29
N VAL A 226 6.72 -6.24 -5.57
CA VAL A 226 6.38 -7.62 -5.99
C VAL A 226 7.54 -8.59 -5.71
N ALA A 227 8.80 -8.14 -5.83
CA ALA A 227 9.97 -8.96 -5.49
C ALA A 227 9.97 -9.34 -4.00
N GLY A 228 9.67 -8.38 -3.13
CA GLY A 228 9.57 -8.63 -1.70
C GLY A 228 8.42 -9.56 -1.37
N GLN A 229 7.26 -9.37 -2.03
CA GLN A 229 6.09 -10.21 -1.81
C GLN A 229 6.34 -11.67 -2.22
N ILE A 230 6.90 -11.91 -3.41
CA ILE A 230 7.11 -13.29 -3.87
C ILE A 230 8.16 -14.00 -3.00
N VAL A 231 9.22 -13.29 -2.57
CA VAL A 231 10.23 -13.89 -1.68
C VAL A 231 9.66 -14.15 -0.29
N ASP A 232 8.77 -13.30 0.26
CA ASP A 232 8.08 -13.57 1.53
C ASP A 232 7.25 -14.85 1.45
N VAL A 233 6.38 -14.97 0.43
CA VAL A 233 5.54 -16.17 0.21
C VAL A 233 6.39 -17.43 0.00
N CYS A 234 7.47 -17.35 -0.79
CA CYS A 234 8.36 -18.48 -0.99
C CYS A 234 9.19 -18.85 0.26
N SER A 235 9.25 -17.98 1.27
CA SER A 235 9.97 -18.21 2.52
C SER A 235 9.08 -18.81 3.61
N GLU A 236 7.77 -18.88 3.41
CA GLU A 236 6.85 -19.51 4.36
C GLU A 236 7.17 -21.00 4.53
N GLY A 237 7.32 -21.42 5.80
CA GLY A 237 7.68 -22.80 6.13
C GLY A 237 9.18 -23.12 6.02
N ILE A 238 10.04 -22.15 5.67
CA ILE A 238 11.50 -22.30 5.69
C ILE A 238 12.04 -21.81 7.03
N SER A 239 12.61 -22.72 7.83
CA SER A 239 13.09 -22.42 9.19
C SER A 239 14.48 -21.77 9.25
N ASP A 240 15.25 -21.79 8.15
CA ASP A 240 16.65 -21.31 8.09
C ASP A 240 16.82 -20.09 7.18
N VAL A 241 15.98 -19.07 7.39
CA VAL A 241 16.10 -17.79 6.68
C VAL A 241 17.18 -16.94 7.36
N GLY A 242 18.30 -16.73 6.67
CA GLY A 242 19.37 -15.87 7.15
C GLY A 242 19.00 -14.39 7.18
N LEU A 243 19.72 -13.60 7.97
CA LEU A 243 19.49 -12.15 8.14
C LEU A 243 19.45 -11.37 6.81
N GLN A 244 20.31 -11.73 5.86
CA GLN A 244 20.37 -11.08 4.53
C GLN A 244 19.09 -11.31 3.73
N HIS A 245 18.47 -12.48 3.86
CA HIS A 245 17.24 -12.83 3.15
C HIS A 245 16.03 -12.15 3.80
N LEU A 246 16.00 -12.08 5.13
CA LEU A 246 14.99 -11.29 5.85
C LEU A 246 15.07 -9.80 5.48
N GLU A 247 16.29 -9.24 5.45
CA GLU A 247 16.51 -7.85 5.05
C GLU A 247 16.05 -7.60 3.61
N PHE A 248 16.32 -8.55 2.68
CA PHE A 248 15.81 -8.49 1.31
C PHE A 248 14.27 -8.37 1.29
N ILE A 249 13.56 -9.24 2.03
CA ILE A 249 12.10 -9.20 2.12
C ILE A 249 11.64 -7.82 2.60
N HIS A 250 12.19 -7.32 3.71
CA HIS A 250 11.75 -6.04 4.29
C HIS A 250 12.04 -4.83 3.39
N ILE A 251 13.22 -4.79 2.76
CA ILE A 251 13.57 -3.73 1.80
C ILE A 251 12.55 -3.71 0.67
N HIS A 252 12.26 -4.87 0.07
CA HIS A 252 11.46 -4.91 -1.14
C HIS A 252 9.95 -4.82 -0.84
N LYS A 253 9.44 -5.56 0.16
CA LYS A 253 8.01 -5.59 0.51
C LYS A 253 7.53 -4.26 1.10
N THR A 254 8.40 -3.53 1.80
CA THR A 254 8.02 -2.31 2.54
C THR A 254 8.80 -1.07 2.12
N ALA A 255 10.14 -1.12 2.16
CA ALA A 255 10.94 0.07 1.95
C ALA A 255 10.84 0.60 0.51
N ALA A 256 10.75 -0.27 -0.50
CA ALA A 256 10.71 0.11 -1.92
C ALA A 256 9.59 1.11 -2.24
N LEU A 257 8.39 0.95 -1.66
CA LEU A 257 7.29 1.89 -1.89
C LEU A 257 7.45 3.21 -1.10
N LEU A 258 8.14 3.19 0.04
CA LEU A 258 8.52 4.41 0.77
C LEU A 258 9.59 5.18 0.01
N GLU A 259 10.60 4.48 -0.53
CA GLU A 259 11.60 5.05 -1.43
C GLU A 259 10.95 5.70 -2.66
N GLY A 260 10.01 4.99 -3.30
CA GLY A 260 9.23 5.54 -4.41
C GLY A 260 8.44 6.78 -4.01
N SER A 261 7.78 6.76 -2.85
CA SER A 261 7.00 7.90 -2.35
C SER A 261 7.86 9.15 -2.21
N VAL A 262 9.01 9.03 -1.54
CA VAL A 262 9.92 10.16 -1.31
C VAL A 262 10.58 10.61 -2.62
N ALA A 263 11.05 9.67 -3.45
CA ALA A 263 11.71 10.01 -4.72
C ALA A 263 10.77 10.73 -5.69
N MET A 264 9.52 10.30 -5.81
CA MET A 264 8.54 10.97 -6.66
C MET A 264 8.25 12.39 -6.18
N GLY A 265 8.09 12.59 -4.86
CA GLY A 265 7.94 13.91 -4.28
C GLY A 265 9.12 14.82 -4.59
N ALA A 266 10.34 14.33 -4.36
CA ALA A 266 11.57 15.07 -4.62
C ALA A 266 11.72 15.50 -6.09
N ILE A 267 11.47 14.57 -7.04
CA ILE A 267 11.54 14.84 -8.48
C ILE A 267 10.53 15.93 -8.87
N LEU A 268 9.30 15.86 -8.33
CA LEU A 268 8.27 16.87 -8.57
C LEU A 268 8.65 18.23 -7.97
N GLY A 269 9.24 18.22 -6.77
CA GLY A 269 9.78 19.41 -6.11
C GLY A 269 10.97 20.03 -6.83
N GLY A 270 11.60 19.30 -7.75
CA GLY A 270 12.70 19.78 -8.57
C GLY A 270 14.09 19.47 -8.04
N ALA A 271 14.19 18.48 -7.16
CA ALA A 271 15.47 17.92 -6.70
C ALA A 271 16.33 17.40 -7.85
N ASP A 272 17.64 17.49 -7.70
CA ASP A 272 18.59 16.82 -8.58
C ASP A 272 18.78 15.33 -8.24
N ASP A 273 19.58 14.62 -9.03
CA ASP A 273 19.77 13.18 -8.87
C ASP A 273 20.53 12.81 -7.58
N GLU A 274 21.41 13.67 -7.08
CA GLU A 274 22.13 13.44 -5.81
C GLU A 274 21.16 13.60 -4.63
N GLU A 275 20.34 14.64 -4.67
CA GLU A 275 19.31 14.92 -3.67
C GLU A 275 18.25 13.82 -3.62
N VAL A 276 17.77 13.36 -4.78
CA VAL A 276 16.87 12.19 -4.89
C VAL A 276 17.55 10.94 -4.32
N SER A 277 18.83 10.72 -4.59
CA SER A 277 19.59 9.58 -4.07
C SER A 277 19.74 9.60 -2.54
N LYS A 278 20.02 10.78 -1.94
CA LYS A 278 20.04 10.96 -0.48
C LYS A 278 18.68 10.63 0.14
N LEU A 279 17.61 11.13 -0.45
CA LEU A 279 16.27 10.88 0.03
C LEU A 279 15.81 9.42 -0.14
N ARG A 280 16.31 8.69 -1.14
CA ARG A 280 16.14 7.24 -1.23
C ARG A 280 16.81 6.51 -0.08
N LYS A 281 18.05 6.88 0.27
CA LYS A 281 18.75 6.27 1.41
C LYS A 281 18.01 6.54 2.73
N PHE A 282 17.51 7.76 2.91
CA PHE A 282 16.62 8.11 4.02
C PHE A 282 15.41 7.18 4.07
N ALA A 283 14.66 7.10 2.95
CA ALA A 283 13.43 6.32 2.85
C ALA A 283 13.66 4.81 3.04
N ARG A 284 14.79 4.29 2.56
CA ARG A 284 15.22 2.90 2.77
C ARG A 284 15.46 2.61 4.24
N GLY A 285 16.17 3.50 4.93
CA GLY A 285 16.46 3.41 6.36
C GLY A 285 15.19 3.39 7.20
N ILE A 286 14.26 4.32 6.97
CA ILE A 286 12.98 4.35 7.71
C ILE A 286 12.08 3.15 7.35
N GLY A 287 12.17 2.63 6.12
CA GLY A 287 11.41 1.46 5.70
C GLY A 287 11.86 0.18 6.38
N LEU A 288 13.18 0.00 6.53
CA LEU A 288 13.74 -1.11 7.30
C LEU A 288 13.44 -0.95 8.79
N LEU A 289 13.60 0.27 9.33
CA LEU A 289 13.26 0.62 10.70
C LEU A 289 11.80 0.27 11.02
N PHE A 290 10.87 0.58 10.12
CA PHE A 290 9.45 0.27 10.29
C PHE A 290 9.21 -1.21 10.57
N GLN A 291 9.91 -2.09 9.84
CA GLN A 291 9.79 -3.54 9.97
C GLN A 291 10.48 -4.06 11.24
N VAL A 292 11.69 -3.58 11.54
CA VAL A 292 12.38 -3.93 12.80
C VAL A 292 11.53 -3.54 14.02
N VAL A 293 10.89 -2.36 14.00
CA VAL A 293 9.99 -1.93 15.07
C VAL A 293 8.72 -2.79 15.11
N ASP A 294 8.15 -3.18 13.97
CA ASP A 294 6.97 -4.08 13.93
C ASP A 294 7.28 -5.44 14.58
N ASP A 295 8.43 -6.04 14.23
CA ASP A 295 8.91 -7.30 14.80
C ASP A 295 9.13 -7.18 16.33
N ILE A 296 9.73 -6.07 16.79
CA ILE A 296 9.92 -5.80 18.22
C ILE A 296 8.56 -5.67 18.93
N LEU A 297 7.62 -4.97 18.32
CA LEU A 297 6.29 -4.75 18.90
C LEU A 297 5.50 -6.07 18.98
N ASP A 298 5.59 -6.94 17.97
CA ASP A 298 4.88 -8.23 17.95
C ASP A 298 5.31 -9.16 19.10
N VAL A 299 6.58 -9.10 19.51
CA VAL A 299 7.10 -9.91 20.63
C VAL A 299 6.97 -9.23 22.01
N THR A 300 6.73 -7.92 22.07
CA THR A 300 6.73 -7.16 23.33
C THR A 300 5.38 -6.61 23.77
N LYS A 301 4.40 -6.47 22.87
CA LYS A 301 3.08 -5.90 23.15
C LYS A 301 2.00 -6.98 23.11
N SER A 302 0.92 -6.75 23.85
CA SER A 302 -0.24 -7.65 23.81
C SER A 302 -1.09 -7.43 22.54
N SER A 303 -1.86 -8.44 22.13
CA SER A 303 -2.78 -8.33 20.97
C SER A 303 -3.78 -7.17 21.12
N LYS A 304 -4.15 -6.82 22.36
CA LYS A 304 -5.05 -5.70 22.68
C LYS A 304 -4.39 -4.33 22.42
N GLU A 305 -3.08 -4.23 22.58
CA GLU A 305 -2.32 -3.00 22.36
C GLU A 305 -2.02 -2.77 20.88
N LEU A 306 -1.70 -3.84 20.14
CA LEU A 306 -1.41 -3.75 18.70
C LEU A 306 -2.66 -3.67 17.82
N GLY A 307 -3.82 -4.13 18.32
CA GLY A 307 -5.03 -4.24 17.50
C GLY A 307 -4.97 -5.34 16.42
N LYS A 308 -3.93 -6.19 16.46
CA LYS A 308 -3.75 -7.44 15.70
C LYS A 308 -3.42 -8.59 16.66
N THR A 309 -3.52 -9.83 16.22
CA THR A 309 -3.10 -10.99 17.03
C THR A 309 -1.58 -10.94 17.23
N ALA A 310 -1.11 -10.60 18.42
CA ALA A 310 0.32 -10.60 18.77
C ALA A 310 0.86 -12.03 18.85
N GLY A 311 2.13 -12.23 18.50
CA GLY A 311 2.77 -13.53 18.51
C GLY A 311 2.32 -14.45 17.36
N LYS A 312 1.62 -13.90 16.35
CA LYS A 312 1.33 -14.63 15.10
C LYS A 312 2.62 -15.14 14.47
N ASP A 313 3.69 -14.34 14.53
CA ASP A 313 4.99 -14.69 13.94
C ASP A 313 5.65 -15.86 14.68
N LEU A 314 5.47 -15.96 16.01
CA LEU A 314 5.93 -17.12 16.78
C LEU A 314 5.13 -18.40 16.42
N VAL A 315 3.83 -18.27 16.15
CA VAL A 315 2.96 -19.39 15.77
C VAL A 315 3.19 -19.83 14.33
N ALA A 316 3.51 -18.90 13.43
CA ALA A 316 3.82 -19.15 12.03
C ALA A 316 5.29 -19.53 11.77
N ASP A 317 6.10 -19.68 12.84
CA ASP A 317 7.55 -19.87 12.79
C ASP A 317 8.30 -18.83 11.92
N LYS A 318 7.69 -17.65 11.76
CA LYS A 318 8.23 -16.59 10.90
C LYS A 318 9.58 -16.12 11.45
N VAL A 319 10.50 -15.85 10.54
CA VAL A 319 11.83 -15.34 10.89
C VAL A 319 11.75 -13.83 11.05
N THR A 320 12.11 -13.35 12.25
CA THR A 320 12.05 -11.94 12.63
C THR A 320 13.40 -11.49 13.22
N TYR A 321 13.63 -10.18 13.29
CA TYR A 321 14.87 -9.65 13.90
C TYR A 321 15.08 -10.12 15.36
N PRO A 322 14.09 -10.04 16.27
CA PRO A 322 14.25 -10.53 17.63
C PRO A 322 14.61 -12.01 17.71
N LYS A 323 14.13 -12.85 16.78
CA LYS A 323 14.45 -14.29 16.69
C LYS A 323 15.90 -14.52 16.24
N LEU A 324 16.39 -13.75 15.26
CA LEU A 324 17.71 -13.93 14.67
C LEU A 324 18.85 -13.32 15.50
N ILE A 325 18.65 -12.12 16.04
CA ILE A 325 19.73 -11.35 16.70
C ILE A 325 19.44 -11.03 18.16
N GLY A 326 18.24 -11.34 18.66
CA GLY A 326 17.81 -11.01 20.01
C GLY A 326 17.19 -9.62 20.11
N ILE A 327 16.35 -9.44 21.14
CA ILE A 327 15.56 -8.22 21.32
C ILE A 327 16.42 -6.96 21.55
N ASP A 328 17.50 -7.07 22.33
CA ASP A 328 18.35 -5.92 22.66
C ASP A 328 19.13 -5.45 21.44
N LYS A 329 19.73 -6.37 20.67
CA LYS A 329 20.39 -6.03 19.40
C LYS A 329 19.41 -5.49 18.36
N SER A 330 18.15 -5.95 18.37
CA SER A 330 17.11 -5.42 17.48
C SER A 330 16.79 -3.95 17.82
N ARG A 331 16.74 -3.59 19.11
CA ARG A 331 16.57 -2.19 19.55
C ARG A 331 17.78 -1.33 19.17
N GLU A 332 18.99 -1.81 19.42
CA GLU A 332 20.21 -1.11 19.01
C GLU A 332 20.25 -0.89 17.49
N PHE A 333 19.80 -1.88 16.71
CA PHE A 333 19.71 -1.79 15.27
C PHE A 333 18.65 -0.77 14.82
N ALA A 334 17.47 -0.76 15.45
CA ALA A 334 16.44 0.25 15.20
C ALA A 334 16.95 1.67 15.48
N GLU A 335 17.63 1.90 16.61
CA GLU A 335 18.22 3.20 16.92
C GLU A 335 19.29 3.61 15.90
N LYS A 336 20.12 2.66 15.46
CA LYS A 336 21.12 2.89 14.42
C LYS A 336 20.47 3.31 13.10
N LEU A 337 19.43 2.58 12.65
CA LEU A 337 18.70 2.91 11.42
C LEU A 337 18.04 4.30 11.50
N ASN A 338 17.46 4.66 12.65
CA ASN A 338 16.87 5.98 12.83
C ASN A 338 17.92 7.10 12.71
N ARG A 339 19.09 6.94 13.34
CA ARG A 339 20.21 7.89 13.22
C ARG A 339 20.70 7.99 11.78
N GLU A 340 21.02 6.86 11.16
CA GLU A 340 21.53 6.82 9.78
C GLU A 340 20.55 7.43 8.77
N ALA A 341 19.24 7.21 8.97
CA ALA A 341 18.21 7.86 8.16
C ALA A 341 18.23 9.38 8.34
N GLN A 342 18.23 9.88 9.58
CA GLN A 342 18.27 11.32 9.86
C GLN A 342 19.56 11.99 9.35
N ASP A 343 20.69 11.29 9.38
CA ASP A 343 21.95 11.77 8.80
C ASP A 343 21.85 12.01 7.28
N GLN A 344 20.98 11.28 6.56
CA GLN A 344 20.75 11.54 5.14
C GLN A 344 20.00 12.86 4.88
N LEU A 345 19.37 13.44 5.91
CA LEU A 345 18.71 14.73 5.83
C LEU A 345 19.65 15.89 6.22
N ALA A 346 20.89 15.60 6.61
CA ALA A 346 21.88 16.61 6.94
C ALA A 346 22.23 17.47 5.71
N GLY A 347 22.24 18.79 5.88
CA GLY A 347 22.54 19.76 4.83
C GLY A 347 21.33 20.28 4.07
N PHE A 348 20.14 19.71 4.28
CA PHE A 348 18.89 20.36 3.86
C PHE A 348 18.45 21.43 4.86
N ASP A 349 17.57 22.32 4.42
CA ASP A 349 16.94 23.31 5.30
C ASP A 349 16.20 22.61 6.46
N SER A 350 16.50 23.01 7.69
CA SER A 350 16.01 22.34 8.89
C SER A 350 14.50 22.48 9.08
N GLU A 351 13.91 23.61 8.68
CA GLU A 351 12.46 23.83 8.80
C GLU A 351 11.72 22.97 7.78
N LYS A 352 12.23 22.93 6.54
CA LYS A 352 11.65 22.11 5.47
C LYS A 352 11.87 20.60 5.68
N ALA A 353 12.95 20.19 6.34
CA ALA A 353 13.23 18.79 6.65
C ALA A 353 12.45 18.29 7.88
N ALA A 354 11.92 19.19 8.72
CA ALA A 354 11.21 18.85 9.96
C ALA A 354 10.09 17.82 9.78
N PRO A 355 9.24 17.86 8.73
CA PRO A 355 8.23 16.83 8.50
C PRO A 355 8.80 15.43 8.28
N LEU A 356 9.90 15.30 7.52
CA LEU A 356 10.55 14.01 7.27
C LEU A 356 11.21 13.45 8.53
N ILE A 357 11.87 14.32 9.31
CA ILE A 357 12.46 13.96 10.61
C ILE A 357 11.36 13.49 11.58
N ALA A 358 10.24 14.23 11.65
CA ALA A 358 9.13 13.89 12.52
C ALA A 358 8.47 12.56 12.11
N LEU A 359 8.31 12.29 10.81
CA LEU A 359 7.83 11.00 10.29
C LEU A 359 8.80 9.85 10.63
N ALA A 360 10.11 10.06 10.54
CA ALA A 360 11.10 9.05 10.92
C ALA A 360 11.01 8.72 12.42
N ASN A 361 10.94 9.74 13.27
CA ASN A 361 10.77 9.57 14.72
C ASN A 361 9.43 8.91 15.06
N TYR A 362 8.36 9.25 14.36
CA TYR A 362 7.06 8.59 14.52
C TYR A 362 7.17 7.09 14.25
N ILE A 363 7.84 6.70 13.16
CA ILE A 363 8.07 5.29 12.84
C ILE A 363 8.91 4.59 13.93
N ALA A 364 9.96 5.26 14.41
CA ALA A 364 10.87 4.71 15.41
C ALA A 364 10.21 4.45 16.78
N TYR A 365 9.31 5.34 17.19
CA TYR A 365 8.76 5.38 18.56
C TYR A 365 7.26 5.11 18.63
N ARG A 366 6.65 4.59 17.55
CA ARG A 366 5.23 4.20 17.57
C ARG A 366 4.99 3.08 18.57
N ASP A 367 3.82 3.16 19.22
CA ASP A 367 3.36 2.14 20.15
C ASP A 367 2.48 1.07 19.47
N ASN A 368 2.08 1.25 18.20
CA ASN A 368 1.27 0.32 17.40
C ASN A 368 1.50 0.36 15.88
#